data_AF-A0A644YR23-F1
#
_entry.id   AF-A0A644YR23-F1
#
_cell.length_a   1.000
_cell.length_b   1.000
_cell.length_c   1.000
_cell.angle_alpha   90.00
_cell.angle_beta   90.00
_cell.angle_gamma   90.00
#
_symmetry.space_group_name_H-M   'P 1'
#
loop_
_entity.id
_entity.type
_entity.pdbx_description
1 polymer ?
#
loop_
_entity_poly.entity_id
_entity_poly.type
_entity_poly.pdbx_seq_one_letter_code
_entity_poly.pdbx_strand_id
1 'polypeptide(L)'
;MSKKYAVRNIRLCTKDCLCLYVCPTGATDTENSIIDVDKCIGCGDCAAACPSGAISMVPEVYPPQQPKTEAVISALKSLVRSKSEQEMIAAGLPGKLAAAIEKSNHIMTEDLIREAGYMLPQSDNALDFLKSLIDQQQPEGFPQEAAEKLLVAFNKDKEGNKMGENKTLNNLMEAFAGEAQANRKYLAYSKKAEKDGKINAAKLFRAASDAETLHALKHFEVAGKVSTTADNLMDAVAGETHEYKEMYPDFVKEAEAEGNKAALMSFTFAMKAEEVHAKLYQEALENLDQTEEVFYYLCPVCGNIEKVRPDKCSICGVPGDKFIKY
;
A
#
# COMPACT_ATOMS: atom_id res chain seq x y z
N MET A 1 -1.60 -26.42 17.36
CA MET A 1 -0.31 -25.72 17.51
C MET A 1 -0.13 -24.84 16.29
N SER A 2 0.44 -23.64 16.42
CA SER A 2 0.75 -22.81 15.25
C SER A 2 1.70 -23.56 14.32
N LYS A 3 1.54 -23.36 13.00
CA LYS A 3 2.50 -23.86 12.01
C LYS A 3 3.86 -23.26 12.34
N LYS A 4 4.90 -24.09 12.36
CA LYS A 4 6.27 -23.68 12.68
C LYS A 4 7.17 -23.99 11.50
N TYR A 5 8.28 -23.27 11.41
CA TYR A 5 9.36 -23.56 10.49
C TYR A 5 10.71 -23.45 11.21
N ALA A 6 11.71 -24.10 10.65
CA ALA A 6 13.05 -24.09 11.21
C ALA A 6 13.81 -22.84 10.72
N VAL A 7 14.55 -22.21 11.62
CA VAL A 7 15.50 -21.13 11.30
C VAL A 7 16.88 -21.48 11.82
N ARG A 8 17.94 -21.05 11.12
CA ARG A 8 19.33 -21.33 11.46
C ARG A 8 20.07 -20.05 11.86
N ASN A 9 20.63 -20.02 13.05
CA ASN A 9 21.60 -19.01 13.47
C ASN A 9 22.99 -19.37 12.94
N ILE A 10 23.43 -18.67 11.89
CA ILE A 10 24.71 -18.93 11.21
C ILE A 10 25.90 -18.74 12.17
N ARG A 11 25.80 -17.87 13.18
CA ARG A 11 26.88 -17.63 14.15
C ARG A 11 27.11 -18.82 15.09
N LEU A 12 26.07 -19.62 15.35
CA LEU A 12 26.16 -20.83 16.17
C LEU A 12 26.46 -22.08 15.32
N CYS A 13 26.28 -22.00 13.99
CA CYS A 13 26.44 -23.14 13.11
C CYS A 13 27.90 -23.60 13.01
N THR A 14 28.15 -24.83 13.44
CA THR A 14 29.46 -25.50 13.43
C THR A 14 29.76 -26.27 12.14
N LYS A 15 28.82 -26.28 11.16
CA LYS A 15 28.93 -26.97 9.86
C LYS A 15 29.10 -28.50 9.94
N ASP A 16 28.55 -29.12 10.98
CA ASP A 16 28.48 -30.59 11.08
C ASP A 16 27.50 -31.22 10.07
N CYS A 17 26.65 -30.41 9.44
CA CYS A 17 25.71 -30.76 8.36
C CYS A 17 24.70 -31.88 8.66
N LEU A 18 24.57 -32.36 9.92
CA LEU A 18 23.58 -33.37 10.33
C LEU A 18 22.14 -32.99 9.94
N CYS A 19 21.80 -31.69 10.04
CA CYS A 19 20.50 -31.17 9.66
C CYS A 19 20.11 -31.49 8.21
N LEU A 20 21.07 -31.57 7.27
CA LEU A 20 20.82 -31.95 5.87
C LEU A 20 20.30 -33.38 5.75
N TYR A 21 20.94 -34.31 6.47
CA TYR A 21 20.62 -35.73 6.39
C TYR A 21 19.29 -36.11 7.06
N VAL A 22 18.87 -35.35 8.08
CA VAL A 22 17.63 -35.64 8.81
C VAL A 22 16.42 -34.91 8.24
N CYS A 23 16.60 -33.98 7.29
CA CYS A 23 15.48 -33.21 6.74
C CYS A 23 14.73 -34.01 5.65
N PRO A 24 13.47 -34.39 5.88
CA PRO A 24 12.73 -35.25 4.95
C PRO A 24 12.36 -34.54 3.63
N THR A 25 12.36 -33.20 3.62
CA THR A 25 11.97 -32.40 2.45
C THR A 25 13.15 -31.69 1.78
N GLY A 26 14.36 -31.84 2.30
CA GLY A 26 15.54 -31.10 1.83
C GLY A 26 15.52 -29.61 2.16
N ALA A 27 14.64 -29.12 3.03
CA ALA A 27 14.55 -27.71 3.40
C ALA A 27 15.84 -27.12 4.00
N THR A 28 16.69 -27.96 4.60
CA THR A 28 17.97 -27.54 5.21
C THR A 28 19.16 -27.59 4.27
N ASP A 29 18.98 -28.16 3.07
CA ASP A 29 20.00 -28.38 2.05
C ASP A 29 20.11 -27.16 1.15
N THR A 30 20.76 -26.12 1.67
CA THR A 30 20.92 -24.84 1.00
C THR A 30 22.38 -24.40 1.00
N GLU A 31 22.85 -23.97 -0.17
CA GLU A 31 24.24 -23.54 -0.38
C GLU A 31 24.61 -22.32 0.47
N ASN A 32 23.62 -21.49 0.80
CA ASN A 32 23.78 -20.27 1.58
C ASN A 32 23.54 -20.47 3.10
N SER A 33 23.33 -21.71 3.54
CA SER A 33 23.03 -22.05 4.94
C SER A 33 21.71 -21.48 5.50
N ILE A 34 20.80 -21.00 4.64
CA ILE A 34 19.47 -20.49 5.00
C ILE A 34 18.44 -21.60 4.83
N ILE A 35 17.59 -21.88 5.82
CA ILE A 35 16.56 -22.92 5.67
C ILE A 35 15.48 -22.44 4.68
N ASP A 36 15.14 -23.27 3.70
CA ASP A 36 14.06 -23.06 2.74
C ASP A 36 12.71 -23.25 3.46
N VAL A 37 12.04 -22.13 3.72
CA VAL A 37 10.78 -22.10 4.47
C VAL A 37 9.64 -22.73 3.67
N ASP A 38 9.65 -22.61 2.35
CA ASP A 38 8.60 -23.15 1.48
C ASP A 38 8.61 -24.68 1.47
N LYS A 39 9.78 -25.29 1.64
CA LYS A 39 9.94 -26.74 1.79
C LYS A 39 9.81 -27.22 3.25
N CYS A 40 9.86 -26.33 4.23
CA CYS A 40 9.86 -26.69 5.63
C CYS A 40 8.46 -27.09 6.12
N ILE A 41 8.28 -28.37 6.48
CA ILE A 41 7.01 -28.88 7.02
C ILE A 41 6.87 -28.70 8.54
N GLY A 42 7.86 -28.09 9.20
CA GLY A 42 7.79 -27.79 10.63
C GLY A 42 7.96 -28.97 11.58
N CYS A 43 8.49 -30.12 11.12
CA CYS A 43 8.65 -31.32 11.93
C CYS A 43 9.64 -31.17 13.10
N GLY A 44 10.71 -30.38 12.91
CA GLY A 44 11.71 -30.10 13.95
C GLY A 44 12.89 -31.06 14.04
N ASP A 45 12.99 -32.08 13.18
CA ASP A 45 14.07 -33.08 13.21
C ASP A 45 15.46 -32.44 13.12
N CYS A 46 15.61 -31.43 12.26
CA CYS A 46 16.85 -30.67 12.12
C CYS A 46 17.24 -29.89 13.38
N ALA A 47 16.26 -29.39 14.15
CA ALA A 47 16.51 -28.70 15.42
C ALA A 47 16.96 -29.71 16.48
N ALA A 48 16.31 -30.87 16.56
CA ALA A 48 16.67 -31.94 17.49
C ALA A 48 18.06 -32.54 17.21
N ALA A 49 18.44 -32.65 15.93
CA ALA A 49 19.72 -33.21 15.53
C ALA A 49 20.90 -32.22 15.58
N CYS A 50 20.67 -30.92 15.82
CA CYS A 50 21.72 -29.90 15.75
C CYS A 50 22.57 -29.86 17.04
N PRO A 51 23.84 -30.32 17.01
CA PRO A 51 24.66 -30.42 18.23
C PRO A 51 25.05 -29.06 18.80
N SER A 52 25.18 -28.04 17.96
CA SER A 52 25.48 -26.66 18.36
C SER A 52 24.26 -25.86 18.79
N GLY A 53 23.04 -26.43 18.71
CA GLY A 53 21.81 -25.69 18.99
C GLY A 53 21.54 -24.52 18.04
N ALA A 54 22.15 -24.55 16.85
CA ALA A 54 22.05 -23.46 15.87
C ALA A 54 20.69 -23.36 15.20
N ILE A 55 19.81 -24.37 15.32
CA ILE A 55 18.50 -24.40 14.66
C ILE A 55 17.39 -24.28 15.71
N SER A 56 16.43 -23.38 15.48
CA SER A 56 15.25 -23.17 16.33
C SER A 56 13.97 -23.29 15.53
N MET A 57 12.90 -23.76 16.18
CA MET A 57 11.56 -23.82 15.59
C MET A 57 10.77 -22.57 15.96
N VAL A 58 10.49 -21.73 14.97
CA VAL A 58 9.74 -20.49 15.14
C VAL A 58 8.34 -20.65 14.58
N PRO A 59 7.31 -20.03 15.19
CA PRO A 59 5.98 -20.03 14.61
C PRO A 59 5.92 -19.15 13.36
N GLU A 60 5.14 -19.57 12.37
CA GLU A 60 4.81 -18.78 11.18
C GLU A 60 4.02 -17.53 11.55
N VAL A 61 3.16 -17.65 12.56
CA VAL A 61 2.39 -16.55 13.15
C VAL A 61 2.76 -16.45 14.61
N TYR A 62 3.42 -15.35 14.99
CA TYR A 62 3.67 -15.05 16.40
C TYR A 62 2.34 -14.75 17.10
N PRO A 63 2.16 -15.19 18.36
CA PRO A 63 0.98 -14.82 19.12
C PRO A 63 0.93 -13.29 19.28
N PRO A 64 -0.28 -12.69 19.33
CA PRO A 64 -0.38 -11.27 19.64
C PRO A 64 0.27 -11.00 20.98
N GLN A 65 0.87 -9.82 21.12
CA GLN A 65 1.46 -9.40 22.38
C GLN A 65 0.39 -9.46 23.47
N GLN A 66 0.68 -10.17 24.56
CA GLN A 66 -0.27 -10.30 25.64
C GLN A 66 -0.44 -8.95 26.34
N PRO A 67 -1.68 -8.47 26.52
CA PRO A 67 -1.91 -7.18 27.17
C PRO A 67 -1.40 -7.25 28.61
N LYS A 68 -0.69 -6.20 29.02
CA LYS A 68 -0.27 -6.00 30.41
C LYS A 68 -1.26 -5.05 31.07
N THR A 69 -1.48 -5.24 32.37
CA THR A 69 -2.31 -4.30 33.13
C THR A 69 -1.64 -2.93 33.20
N GLU A 70 -2.43 -1.88 33.37
CA GLU A 70 -1.93 -0.51 33.51
C GLU A 70 -0.92 -0.38 34.65
N ALA A 71 -1.14 -1.10 35.76
CA ALA A 71 -0.22 -1.13 36.90
C ALA A 71 1.17 -1.67 36.50
N VAL A 72 1.23 -2.74 35.70
CA VAL A 72 2.49 -3.30 35.21
C VAL A 72 3.15 -2.34 34.22
N ILE A 73 2.39 -1.77 33.28
CA ILE A 73 2.90 -0.79 32.31
C ILE A 73 3.47 0.43 33.05
N SER A 74 2.78 0.93 34.07
CA SER A 74 3.23 2.05 34.89
C SER A 74 4.53 1.73 35.63
N ALA A 75 4.65 0.53 36.20
CA ALA A 75 5.86 0.10 36.88
C ALA A 75 7.05 0.02 35.91
N LEU A 76 6.83 -0.54 34.71
CA LEU A 76 7.84 -0.62 33.66
C LEU A 76 8.28 0.79 33.21
N LYS A 77 7.34 1.72 33.00
CA LYS A 77 7.65 3.12 32.66
C LYS A 77 8.46 3.84 33.75
N SER A 78 8.18 3.57 35.02
CA SER A 78 8.97 4.12 36.13
C SER A 78 10.40 3.58 36.12
N LEU A 79 10.58 2.27 35.85
CA LEU A 79 11.91 1.67 35.72
C LEU A 79 12.66 2.22 34.52
N VAL A 80 11.98 2.44 33.38
CA VAL A 80 12.56 3.10 32.19
C VAL A 80 13.17 4.45 32.56
N ARG A 81 12.42 5.33 33.22
CA ARG A 81 12.93 6.65 33.66
C ARG A 81 14.18 6.51 34.54
N SER A 82 14.11 5.62 35.53
CA SER A 82 15.24 5.36 36.42
C SER A 82 16.47 4.85 35.67
N LYS A 83 16.30 4.01 34.65
CA LYS A 83 17.40 3.46 33.86
C LYS A 83 17.99 4.49 32.90
N SER A 84 17.16 5.31 32.25
CA SER A 84 17.63 6.42 31.42
C SER A 84 18.41 7.46 32.23
N GLU A 85 17.99 7.78 33.46
CA GLU A 85 18.75 8.66 34.35
C GLU A 85 20.13 8.07 34.69
N GLN A 86 20.20 6.78 35.03
CA GLN A 86 21.46 6.10 35.30
C GLN A 86 22.37 6.01 34.07
N GLU A 87 21.80 5.81 32.88
CA GLU A 87 22.53 5.84 31.60
C GLU A 87 23.17 7.21 31.37
N MET A 88 22.43 8.30 31.52
CA MET A 88 22.96 9.67 31.37
C MET A 88 24.08 9.97 32.36
N ILE A 89 23.92 9.57 33.62
CA ILE A 89 24.97 9.73 34.64
C ILE A 89 26.21 8.93 34.24
N ALA A 90 26.05 7.68 33.81
CA ALA A 90 27.15 6.82 33.42
C ALA A 90 27.89 7.33 32.18
N ALA A 91 27.18 7.86 31.18
CA ALA A 91 27.75 8.44 29.97
C ALA A 91 28.65 9.66 30.26
N GLY A 92 28.38 10.39 31.36
CA GLY A 92 29.20 11.52 31.81
C GLY A 92 30.48 11.14 32.56
N LEU A 93 30.68 9.85 32.88
CA LEU A 93 31.80 9.37 33.68
C LEU A 93 32.86 8.68 32.81
N PRO A 94 34.17 8.91 33.06
CA PRO A 94 35.22 8.21 32.33
C PRO A 94 35.44 6.78 32.85
N GLY A 95 35.86 5.89 31.95
CA GLY A 95 36.37 4.55 32.30
C GLY A 95 35.50 3.38 31.88
N LYS A 96 36.08 2.17 31.93
CA LYS A 96 35.44 0.93 31.42
C LYS A 96 34.18 0.54 32.19
N LEU A 97 34.13 0.78 33.49
CA LEU A 97 32.95 0.48 34.31
C LEU A 97 31.78 1.39 33.94
N ALA A 98 32.03 2.69 33.75
CA ALA A 98 31.02 3.66 33.34
C ALA A 98 30.39 3.27 31.98
N ALA A 99 31.23 2.97 30.98
CA ALA A 99 30.76 2.49 29.67
C ALA A 99 29.96 1.17 29.74
N ALA A 100 30.32 0.27 30.65
CA ALA A 100 29.57 -0.97 30.87
C ALA A 100 28.20 -0.71 31.52
N ILE A 101 28.14 0.22 32.49
CA ILE A 101 26.91 0.62 33.16
C ILE A 101 25.97 1.34 32.20
N GLU A 102 26.49 2.28 31.39
CA GLU A 102 25.75 2.96 30.32
C GLU A 102 25.07 1.94 29.41
N LYS A 103 25.86 1.02 28.82
CA LYS A 103 25.34 -0.02 27.92
C LYS A 103 24.32 -0.94 28.60
N SER A 104 24.57 -1.32 29.86
CA SER A 104 23.66 -2.17 30.62
C SER A 104 22.30 -1.48 30.84
N ASN A 105 22.32 -0.21 31.29
CA ASN A 105 21.10 0.55 31.49
C ASN A 105 20.35 0.81 30.19
N HIS A 106 21.07 1.05 29.09
CA HIS A 106 20.49 1.20 27.76
C HIS A 106 19.70 -0.06 27.35
N ILE A 107 20.33 -1.24 27.40
CA ILE A 107 19.69 -2.52 27.04
C ILE A 107 18.48 -2.82 27.94
N MET A 108 18.63 -2.61 29.25
CA MET A 108 17.51 -2.78 30.18
C MET A 108 16.35 -1.83 29.85
N THR A 109 16.65 -0.59 29.47
CA THR A 109 15.65 0.40 29.07
C THR A 109 14.90 -0.08 27.83
N GLU A 110 15.61 -0.53 26.79
CA GLU A 110 14.99 -1.07 25.57
C GLU A 110 14.07 -2.27 25.85
N ASP A 111 14.50 -3.21 26.68
CA ASP A 111 13.70 -4.38 27.03
C ASP A 111 12.47 -4.01 27.88
N LEU A 112 12.62 -3.09 28.85
CA LEU A 112 11.50 -2.59 29.66
C LEU A 112 10.48 -1.84 28.80
N ILE A 113 10.94 -1.04 27.84
CA ILE A 113 10.11 -0.35 26.85
C ILE A 113 9.35 -1.38 26.01
N ARG A 114 10.05 -2.40 25.48
CA ARG A 114 9.45 -3.49 24.70
C ARG A 114 8.36 -4.24 25.49
N GLU A 115 8.66 -4.58 26.74
CA GLU A 115 7.72 -5.25 27.62
C GLU A 115 6.54 -4.34 28.00
N ALA A 116 6.74 -3.04 28.13
CA ALA A 116 5.65 -2.09 28.38
C ALA A 116 4.71 -1.91 27.17
N GLY A 117 4.97 -2.61 26.06
CA GLY A 117 4.16 -2.57 24.83
C GLY A 117 4.79 -1.73 23.73
N TYR A 118 6.01 -1.22 23.90
CA TYR A 118 6.68 -0.34 22.94
C TYR A 118 7.76 -1.08 22.16
N MET A 119 7.42 -1.64 20.99
CA MET A 119 8.41 -2.26 20.10
C MET A 119 8.75 -1.31 18.96
N LEU A 120 9.87 -0.58 19.07
CA LEU A 120 10.45 0.14 17.94
C LEU A 120 11.21 -0.86 17.03
N PRO A 121 10.91 -0.97 15.73
CA PRO A 121 9.83 -0.32 14.97
C PRO A 121 9.04 -1.31 14.13
N GLN A 122 8.10 -2.09 14.71
CA GLN A 122 7.28 -3.02 13.90
C GLN A 122 5.84 -3.25 14.40
N SER A 123 5.36 -2.58 15.45
CA SER A 123 4.02 -2.85 15.99
C SER A 123 3.11 -1.64 15.94
N ASP A 124 1.81 -1.86 15.69
CA ASP A 124 0.78 -0.81 15.77
C ASP A 124 0.74 -0.15 17.16
N ASN A 125 1.16 -0.86 18.20
CA ASN A 125 1.33 -0.31 19.56
C ASN A 125 2.33 0.86 19.62
N ALA A 126 3.40 0.84 18.80
CA ALA A 126 4.36 1.95 18.75
C ALA A 126 3.77 3.19 18.07
N LEU A 127 2.93 2.98 17.05
CA LEU A 127 2.17 4.05 16.38
C LEU A 127 1.15 4.68 17.32
N ASP A 128 0.35 3.86 17.98
CA ASP A 128 -0.70 4.33 18.91
C ASP A 128 -0.08 5.06 20.10
N PHE A 129 1.11 4.63 20.53
CA PHE A 129 1.86 5.37 21.53
C PHE A 129 2.34 6.74 21.04
N LEU A 130 3.00 6.80 19.88
CA LEU A 130 3.49 8.06 19.33
C LEU A 130 2.35 9.05 19.11
N LYS A 131 1.19 8.58 18.63
CA LYS A 131 -0.04 9.37 18.58
C LYS A 131 -0.47 9.83 19.97
N SER A 132 -0.54 8.94 20.95
CA SER A 132 -0.93 9.30 22.32
C SER A 132 0.01 10.34 22.96
N LEU A 133 1.29 10.36 22.59
CA LEU A 133 2.24 11.36 23.05
C LEU A 133 1.98 12.74 22.42
N ILE A 134 1.54 12.78 21.17
CA ILE A 134 1.19 14.02 20.47
C ILE A 134 -0.19 14.54 20.93
N ASP A 135 -1.13 13.64 21.18
CA ASP A 135 -2.52 13.99 21.53
C ASP A 135 -2.66 14.46 23.00
N GLN A 136 -1.68 14.17 23.86
CA GLN A 136 -1.70 14.54 25.27
C GLN A 136 -0.90 15.82 25.54
N GLN A 137 -1.31 16.59 26.55
CA GLN A 137 -0.55 17.75 27.01
C GLN A 137 0.75 17.29 27.67
N GLN A 138 1.87 17.59 27.02
CA GLN A 138 3.20 17.16 27.46
C GLN A 138 3.87 18.19 28.39
N PRO A 139 4.78 17.75 29.28
CA PRO A 139 5.56 18.64 30.12
C PRO A 139 6.55 19.49 29.29
N GLU A 140 6.99 20.61 29.88
CA GLU A 140 7.97 21.51 29.28
C GLU A 140 9.29 20.78 28.98
N GLY A 141 9.80 20.91 27.76
CA GLY A 141 11.01 20.23 27.28
C GLY A 141 10.78 18.89 26.58
N PHE A 142 9.52 18.43 26.43
CA PHE A 142 9.23 17.24 25.64
C PHE A 142 9.61 17.44 24.15
N PRO A 143 10.33 16.51 23.51
CA PRO A 143 10.78 16.64 22.13
C PRO A 143 9.66 16.29 21.14
N GLN A 144 8.64 17.15 21.07
CA GLN A 144 7.45 16.94 20.23
C GLN A 144 7.80 16.73 18.75
N GLU A 145 8.71 17.54 18.21
CA GLU A 145 9.19 17.43 16.82
C GLU A 145 9.84 16.06 16.54
N ALA A 146 10.50 15.44 17.53
CA ALA A 146 11.07 14.11 17.37
C ALA A 146 9.98 13.03 17.32
N ALA A 147 8.93 13.14 18.13
CA ALA A 147 7.79 12.23 18.10
C ALA A 147 7.03 12.31 16.76
N GLU A 148 6.83 13.52 16.24
CA GLU A 148 6.20 13.76 14.93
C GLU A 148 7.05 13.20 13.79
N LYS A 149 8.38 13.42 13.80
CA LYS A 149 9.30 12.84 12.81
C LYS A 149 9.28 11.31 12.83
N LEU A 150 9.24 10.71 14.02
CA LEU A 150 9.11 9.26 14.16
C LEU A 150 7.78 8.77 13.59
N LEU A 151 6.67 9.46 13.88
CA LEU A 151 5.35 9.10 13.33
C LEU A 151 5.32 9.17 11.79
N VAL A 152 5.92 10.19 11.20
CA VAL A 152 6.07 10.32 9.74
C VAL A 152 6.95 9.21 9.17
N ALA A 153 8.05 8.87 9.85
CA ALA A 153 8.92 7.77 9.44
C ALA A 153 8.17 6.42 9.44
N PHE A 154 7.34 6.16 10.45
CA PHE A 154 6.46 4.98 10.47
C PHE A 154 5.43 4.96 9.33
N ASN A 155 4.89 6.12 8.94
CA ASN A 155 3.96 6.21 7.81
C ASN A 155 4.67 6.02 6.46
N LYS A 156 5.93 6.45 6.32
CA LYS A 156 6.75 6.20 5.11
C LYS A 156 7.11 4.73 4.94
N ASP A 157 7.43 4.02 6.03
CA ASP A 157 7.67 2.57 5.98
C ASP A 157 6.38 1.75 5.75
N LYS A 158 5.18 2.34 5.92
CA LYS A 158 3.90 1.76 5.52
C LYS A 158 3.63 1.84 4.00
N GLU A 159 4.36 2.65 3.23
CA GLU A 159 4.38 2.55 1.76
C GLU A 159 5.22 1.34 1.28
N GLY A 160 6.03 0.75 2.17
CA GLY A 160 6.87 -0.42 1.87
C GLY A 160 6.48 -1.73 2.57
N ASN A 161 5.51 -1.73 3.50
CA ASN A 161 5.22 -2.94 4.28
C ASN A 161 3.78 -3.03 4.83
N LYS A 162 2.78 -3.15 3.95
CA LYS A 162 1.50 -3.79 4.26
C LYS A 162 1.62 -5.31 4.16
N MET A 163 2.49 -5.93 4.95
CA MET A 163 2.57 -7.39 5.07
C MET A 163 1.41 -7.88 5.93
N GLY A 164 0.24 -7.96 5.30
CA GLY A 164 -1.02 -8.36 5.93
C GLY A 164 -2.27 -7.94 5.14
N GLU A 165 -2.15 -7.07 4.12
CA GLU A 165 -3.24 -6.85 3.19
C GLU A 165 -3.26 -7.98 2.15
N ASN A 166 -4.41 -8.62 2.07
CA ASN A 166 -4.73 -9.78 1.24
C ASN A 166 -3.98 -9.77 -0.11
N LYS A 167 -2.92 -10.58 -0.25
CA LYS A 167 -2.14 -10.72 -1.49
C LYS A 167 -3.05 -10.94 -2.71
N THR A 168 -4.16 -11.66 -2.52
CA THR A 168 -5.16 -11.86 -3.57
C THR A 168 -5.90 -10.59 -3.93
N LEU A 169 -6.21 -9.70 -2.97
CA LEU A 169 -6.79 -8.38 -3.27
C LEU A 169 -5.83 -7.53 -4.11
N ASN A 170 -4.54 -7.51 -3.78
CA ASN A 170 -3.55 -6.79 -4.57
C ASN A 170 -3.45 -7.37 -5.99
N ASN A 171 -3.40 -8.70 -6.11
CA ASN A 171 -3.43 -9.37 -7.41
C ASN A 171 -4.72 -9.04 -8.20
N LEU A 172 -5.87 -8.93 -7.54
CA LEU A 172 -7.14 -8.55 -8.18
C LEU A 172 -7.10 -7.11 -8.69
N MET A 173 -6.54 -6.18 -7.92
CA MET A 173 -6.40 -4.78 -8.36
C MET A 173 -5.36 -4.60 -9.46
N GLU A 174 -4.26 -5.35 -9.41
CA GLU A 174 -3.27 -5.40 -10.49
C GLU A 174 -3.87 -6.00 -11.77
N ALA A 175 -4.62 -7.10 -11.65
CA ALA A 175 -5.36 -7.68 -12.77
C ALA A 175 -6.40 -6.71 -13.32
N PHE A 176 -7.19 -6.05 -12.47
CA PHE A 176 -8.15 -5.01 -12.89
C PHE A 176 -7.47 -3.92 -13.72
N ALA A 177 -6.35 -3.37 -13.26
CA ALA A 177 -5.60 -2.36 -13.99
C ALA A 177 -5.06 -2.90 -15.33
N GLY A 178 -4.52 -4.12 -15.33
CA GLY A 178 -4.03 -4.79 -16.52
C GLY A 178 -5.12 -5.01 -17.57
N GLU A 179 -6.28 -5.51 -17.15
CA GLU A 179 -7.43 -5.77 -18.01
C GLU A 179 -8.07 -4.47 -18.53
N ALA A 180 -8.15 -3.42 -17.71
CA ALA A 180 -8.60 -2.11 -18.14
C ALA A 180 -7.68 -1.51 -19.23
N GLN A 181 -6.36 -1.63 -19.06
CA GLN A 181 -5.39 -1.22 -20.08
C GLN A 181 -5.50 -2.09 -21.35
N ALA A 182 -5.64 -3.41 -21.21
CA ALA A 182 -5.78 -4.34 -22.33
C ALA A 182 -7.05 -4.03 -23.15
N ASN A 183 -8.19 -3.82 -22.48
CA ASN A 183 -9.44 -3.38 -23.08
C ASN A 183 -9.24 -2.15 -23.99
N ARG A 184 -8.65 -1.07 -23.45
CA ARG A 184 -8.47 0.20 -24.19
C ARG A 184 -7.47 0.06 -25.33
N LYS A 185 -6.38 -0.69 -25.15
CA LYS A 185 -5.43 -1.02 -26.22
C LYS A 185 -6.11 -1.77 -27.37
N TYR A 186 -6.83 -2.85 -27.07
CA TYR A 186 -7.48 -3.67 -28.09
C TYR A 186 -8.58 -2.92 -28.82
N LEU A 187 -9.33 -2.04 -28.15
CA LEU A 187 -10.28 -1.16 -28.82
C LEU A 187 -9.59 -0.20 -29.81
N ALA A 188 -8.47 0.39 -29.44
CA ALA A 188 -7.68 1.24 -30.33
C ALA A 188 -7.13 0.45 -31.54
N TYR A 189 -6.63 -0.77 -31.30
CA TYR A 189 -6.12 -1.66 -32.34
C TYR A 189 -7.22 -2.13 -33.28
N SER A 190 -8.43 -2.38 -32.77
CA SER A 190 -9.59 -2.71 -33.58
C SER A 190 -9.90 -1.60 -34.59
N LYS A 191 -10.03 -0.35 -34.11
CA LYS A 191 -10.26 0.83 -34.99
C LYS A 191 -9.16 0.98 -36.04
N LYS A 192 -7.89 0.76 -35.65
CA LYS A 192 -6.76 0.81 -36.57
C LYS A 192 -6.83 -0.31 -37.63
N ALA A 193 -7.14 -1.53 -37.21
CA ALA A 193 -7.30 -2.68 -38.11
C ALA A 193 -8.47 -2.49 -39.10
N GLU A 194 -9.58 -1.88 -38.68
CA GLU A 194 -10.68 -1.51 -39.58
C GLU A 194 -10.22 -0.52 -40.65
N LYS A 195 -9.52 0.54 -40.24
CA LYS A 195 -8.96 1.55 -41.15
C LYS A 195 -7.96 0.94 -42.14
N ASP A 196 -7.23 -0.09 -41.73
CA ASP A 196 -6.26 -0.80 -42.57
C ASP A 196 -6.91 -1.93 -43.42
N GLY A 197 -8.23 -2.08 -43.36
CA GLY A 197 -8.98 -3.11 -44.11
C GLY A 197 -8.78 -4.54 -43.58
N LYS A 198 -8.21 -4.72 -42.39
CA LYS A 198 -7.94 -6.01 -41.76
C LYS A 198 -9.14 -6.49 -40.93
N ILE A 199 -10.24 -6.75 -41.62
CA ILE A 199 -11.57 -6.97 -41.00
C ILE A 199 -11.57 -8.09 -39.95
N ASN A 200 -10.89 -9.22 -40.19
CA ASN A 200 -10.86 -10.31 -39.21
C ASN A 200 -10.05 -9.96 -37.95
N ALA A 201 -8.95 -9.23 -38.11
CA ALA A 201 -8.16 -8.76 -36.97
C ALA A 201 -8.94 -7.71 -36.17
N ALA A 202 -9.63 -6.79 -36.85
CA ALA A 202 -10.51 -5.82 -36.21
C ALA A 202 -11.60 -6.48 -35.36
N LYS A 203 -12.27 -7.50 -35.91
CA LYS A 203 -13.28 -8.29 -35.20
C LYS A 203 -12.69 -9.00 -33.98
N LEU A 204 -11.52 -9.62 -34.13
CA LEU A 204 -10.85 -10.31 -33.02
C LEU A 204 -10.48 -9.32 -31.90
N PHE A 205 -9.86 -8.19 -32.24
CA PHE A 205 -9.53 -7.16 -31.25
C PHE A 205 -10.76 -6.59 -30.57
N ARG A 206 -11.87 -6.42 -31.30
CA ARG A 206 -13.13 -5.96 -30.72
C ARG A 206 -13.67 -6.98 -29.72
N ALA A 207 -13.72 -8.26 -30.10
CA ALA A 207 -14.17 -9.34 -29.24
C ALA A 207 -13.28 -9.50 -27.99
N ALA A 208 -11.95 -9.41 -28.15
CA ALA A 208 -11.01 -9.45 -27.04
C ALA A 208 -11.19 -8.25 -26.10
N SER A 209 -11.36 -7.03 -26.64
CA SER A 209 -11.67 -5.84 -25.84
C SER A 209 -12.94 -6.03 -24.99
N ASP A 210 -14.00 -6.58 -25.59
CA ASP A 210 -15.25 -6.86 -24.86
C ASP A 210 -15.04 -7.98 -23.82
N ALA A 211 -14.17 -8.97 -24.08
CA ALA A 211 -13.79 -9.99 -23.10
C ALA A 211 -13.02 -9.40 -21.90
N GLU A 212 -12.04 -8.53 -22.13
CA GLU A 212 -11.28 -7.90 -21.03
C GLU A 212 -12.17 -6.97 -20.19
N THR A 213 -13.26 -6.45 -20.76
CA THR A 213 -14.29 -5.74 -19.97
C THR A 213 -14.90 -6.69 -18.93
N LEU A 214 -15.23 -7.92 -19.32
CA LEU A 214 -15.81 -8.91 -18.40
C LEU A 214 -14.81 -9.30 -17.30
N HIS A 215 -13.53 -9.48 -17.66
CA HIS A 215 -12.48 -9.79 -16.68
C HIS A 215 -12.28 -8.65 -15.69
N ALA A 216 -12.08 -7.41 -16.18
CA ALA A 216 -11.89 -6.24 -15.34
C ALA A 216 -13.05 -6.04 -14.37
N LEU A 217 -14.30 -6.03 -14.88
CA LEU A 217 -15.47 -5.86 -14.03
C LEU A 217 -15.59 -6.98 -12.99
N LYS A 218 -15.29 -8.23 -13.36
CA LYS A 218 -15.35 -9.34 -12.40
C LYS A 218 -14.27 -9.23 -11.32
N HIS A 219 -13.06 -8.81 -11.67
CA HIS A 219 -11.99 -8.61 -10.69
C HIS A 219 -12.32 -7.47 -9.73
N PHE A 220 -12.87 -6.36 -10.23
CA PHE A 220 -13.27 -5.22 -9.40
C PHE A 220 -14.43 -5.56 -8.45
N GLU A 221 -15.42 -6.34 -8.93
CA GLU A 221 -16.51 -6.88 -8.13
C GLU A 221 -15.99 -7.80 -7.01
N VAL A 222 -15.17 -8.79 -7.35
CA VAL A 222 -14.61 -9.76 -6.38
C VAL A 222 -13.66 -9.10 -5.39
N ALA A 223 -13.00 -8.00 -5.79
CA ALA A 223 -12.20 -7.16 -4.90
C ALA A 223 -13.05 -6.35 -3.90
N GLY A 224 -14.38 -6.38 -4.01
CA GLY A 224 -15.29 -5.64 -3.15
C GLY A 224 -15.22 -4.13 -3.37
N LYS A 225 -14.87 -3.70 -4.59
CA LYS A 225 -14.73 -2.27 -4.94
C LYS A 225 -15.99 -1.65 -5.54
N VAL A 226 -17.01 -2.45 -5.79
CA VAL A 226 -18.36 -1.95 -6.14
C VAL A 226 -19.18 -1.84 -4.86
N SER A 227 -19.46 -0.62 -4.42
CA SER A 227 -20.27 -0.33 -3.23
C SER A 227 -21.66 0.20 -3.63
N THR A 228 -22.35 0.89 -2.72
CA THR A 228 -23.59 1.61 -3.00
C THR A 228 -23.39 2.69 -4.06
N THR A 229 -24.45 3.07 -4.77
CA THR A 229 -24.38 4.14 -5.79
C THR A 229 -23.83 5.44 -5.22
N ALA A 230 -24.21 5.80 -3.98
CA ALA A 230 -23.70 6.99 -3.31
C ALA A 230 -22.19 6.92 -3.08
N ASP A 231 -21.68 5.80 -2.55
CA ASP A 231 -20.24 5.62 -2.33
C ASP A 231 -19.45 5.62 -3.64
N ASN A 232 -20.00 4.98 -4.69
CA ASN A 232 -19.36 4.94 -6.00
C ASN A 232 -19.31 6.34 -6.65
N LEU A 233 -20.33 7.18 -6.44
CA LEU A 233 -20.31 8.58 -6.87
C LEU A 233 -19.31 9.42 -6.07
N MET A 234 -19.18 9.18 -4.76
CA MET A 234 -18.15 9.84 -3.94
C MET A 234 -16.73 9.47 -4.39
N ASP A 235 -16.51 8.19 -4.69
CA ASP A 235 -15.24 7.69 -5.25
C ASP A 235 -14.93 8.37 -6.60
N ALA A 236 -15.92 8.46 -7.49
CA ALA A 236 -15.79 9.16 -8.76
C ALA A 236 -15.47 10.66 -8.57
N VAL A 237 -16.19 11.38 -7.70
CA VAL A 237 -15.90 12.80 -7.39
C VAL A 237 -14.47 12.97 -6.88
N ALA A 238 -14.02 12.09 -5.98
CA ALA A 238 -12.67 12.14 -5.43
C ALA A 238 -11.60 11.89 -6.50
N GLY A 239 -11.79 10.85 -7.33
CA GLY A 239 -10.91 10.52 -8.45
C GLY A 239 -10.78 11.67 -9.44
N GLU A 240 -11.91 12.11 -10.02
CA GLU A 240 -11.94 13.23 -10.98
C GLU A 240 -11.31 14.50 -10.39
N THR A 241 -11.60 14.80 -9.10
CA THR A 241 -11.04 15.97 -8.42
C THR A 241 -9.52 15.91 -8.28
N HIS A 242 -8.98 14.75 -7.92
CA HIS A 242 -7.54 14.54 -7.89
C HIS A 242 -6.93 14.70 -9.29
N GLU A 243 -7.58 14.16 -10.32
CA GLU A 243 -7.08 14.26 -11.70
C GLU A 243 -6.96 15.71 -12.18
N TYR A 244 -8.00 16.54 -12.04
CA TYR A 244 -7.93 17.93 -12.56
C TYR A 244 -7.23 18.93 -11.64
N LYS A 245 -7.14 18.68 -10.31
CA LYS A 245 -6.47 19.60 -9.38
C LYS A 245 -5.00 19.29 -9.14
N GLU A 246 -4.61 18.01 -9.25
CA GLU A 246 -3.27 17.56 -8.84
C GLU A 246 -2.54 16.89 -10.01
N MET A 247 -3.08 15.79 -10.57
CA MET A 247 -2.36 14.99 -11.57
C MET A 247 -2.12 15.73 -12.89
N TYR A 248 -3.19 16.17 -13.58
CA TYR A 248 -3.07 16.77 -14.90
C TYR A 248 -2.37 18.13 -14.92
N PRO A 249 -2.54 19.04 -13.93
CA PRO A 249 -1.80 20.28 -13.90
C PRO A 249 -0.28 20.08 -13.96
N ASP A 250 0.25 19.04 -13.31
CA ASP A 250 1.68 18.75 -13.36
C ASP A 250 2.08 18.16 -14.71
N PHE A 251 1.30 17.24 -15.28
CA PHE A 251 1.56 16.72 -16.64
C PHE A 251 1.50 17.80 -17.72
N VAL A 252 0.61 18.77 -17.58
CA VAL A 252 0.50 19.94 -18.48
C VAL A 252 1.78 20.78 -18.41
N LYS A 253 2.25 21.11 -17.20
CA LYS A 253 3.51 21.87 -17.02
C LYS A 253 4.70 21.14 -17.62
N GLU A 254 4.81 19.83 -17.39
CA GLU A 254 5.90 19.01 -17.94
C GLU A 254 5.84 18.97 -19.48
N ALA A 255 4.67 18.67 -20.05
CA ALA A 255 4.51 18.62 -21.51
C ALA A 255 4.79 19.98 -22.18
N GLU A 256 4.45 21.09 -21.51
CA GLU A 256 4.80 22.44 -21.96
C GLU A 256 6.31 22.69 -21.90
N ALA A 257 6.96 22.33 -20.79
CA ALA A 257 8.40 22.46 -20.61
C ALA A 257 9.21 21.65 -21.64
N GLU A 258 8.73 20.45 -22.00
CA GLU A 258 9.31 19.61 -23.03
C GLU A 258 8.96 20.05 -24.46
N GLY A 259 8.04 21.01 -24.64
CA GLY A 259 7.55 21.45 -25.94
C GLY A 259 6.71 20.41 -26.69
N ASN A 260 6.21 19.38 -26.00
CA ASN A 260 5.39 18.32 -26.60
C ASN A 260 3.94 18.78 -26.75
N LYS A 261 3.67 19.50 -27.84
CA LYS A 261 2.33 20.08 -28.12
C LYS A 261 1.20 19.06 -28.19
N ALA A 262 1.48 17.83 -28.63
CA ALA A 262 0.46 16.79 -28.73
C ALA A 262 0.04 16.28 -27.34
N ALA A 263 1.01 16.01 -26.47
CA ALA A 263 0.75 15.64 -25.08
C ALA A 263 0.09 16.79 -24.32
N LEU A 264 0.59 18.02 -24.46
CA LEU A 264 0.03 19.21 -23.84
C LEU A 264 -1.46 19.39 -24.17
N MET A 265 -1.83 19.26 -25.45
CA MET A 265 -3.22 19.35 -25.88
C MET A 265 -4.07 18.21 -25.28
N SER A 266 -3.55 16.98 -25.29
CA SER A 266 -4.25 15.81 -24.74
C SER A 266 -4.53 15.96 -23.24
N PHE A 267 -3.51 16.34 -22.45
CA PHE A 267 -3.65 16.54 -21.01
C PHE A 267 -4.56 17.72 -20.69
N THR A 268 -4.46 18.83 -21.43
CA THR A 268 -5.33 19.99 -21.23
C THR A 268 -6.80 19.66 -21.51
N PHE A 269 -7.07 18.82 -22.52
CA PHE A 269 -8.44 18.39 -22.83
C PHE A 269 -9.01 17.49 -21.73
N ALA A 270 -8.26 16.48 -21.29
CA ALA A 270 -8.66 15.60 -20.18
C ALA A 270 -8.91 16.41 -18.90
N MET A 271 -7.94 17.22 -18.47
CA MET A 271 -8.06 18.07 -17.27
C MET A 271 -9.34 18.91 -17.23
N LYS A 272 -9.69 19.55 -18.36
CA LYS A 272 -10.91 20.37 -18.44
C LYS A 272 -12.18 19.53 -18.46
N ALA A 273 -12.13 18.33 -19.04
CA ALA A 273 -13.26 17.40 -19.03
C ALA A 273 -13.48 16.86 -17.61
N GLU A 274 -12.41 16.48 -16.90
CA GLU A 274 -12.50 15.90 -15.56
C GLU A 274 -13.04 16.92 -14.54
N GLU A 275 -12.77 18.22 -14.72
CA GLU A 275 -13.41 19.29 -13.94
C GLU A 275 -14.94 19.29 -14.12
N VAL A 276 -15.42 19.01 -15.34
CA VAL A 276 -16.85 18.89 -15.63
C VAL A 276 -17.41 17.59 -15.08
N HIS A 277 -16.68 16.47 -15.20
CA HIS A 277 -17.11 15.17 -14.68
C HIS A 277 -17.28 15.20 -13.17
N ALA A 278 -16.31 15.77 -12.44
CA ALA A 278 -16.41 15.95 -10.99
C ALA A 278 -17.68 16.71 -10.59
N LYS A 279 -18.03 17.79 -11.33
CA LYS A 279 -19.26 18.56 -11.08
C LYS A 279 -20.51 17.72 -11.35
N LEU A 280 -20.55 16.98 -12.46
CA LEU A 280 -21.70 16.16 -12.82
C LEU A 280 -21.92 14.99 -11.85
N TYR A 281 -20.85 14.34 -11.37
CA TYR A 281 -20.96 13.31 -10.34
C TYR A 281 -21.41 13.89 -9.00
N GLN A 282 -20.91 15.06 -8.62
CA GLN A 282 -21.35 15.74 -7.41
C GLN A 282 -22.84 16.11 -7.48
N GLU A 283 -23.30 16.66 -8.61
CA GLU A 283 -24.72 16.93 -8.84
C GLU A 283 -25.57 15.65 -8.78
N ALA A 284 -25.09 14.55 -9.38
CA ALA A 284 -25.78 13.27 -9.32
C ALA A 284 -25.85 12.71 -7.89
N LEU A 285 -24.80 12.89 -7.09
CA LEU A 285 -24.74 12.49 -5.68
C LEU A 285 -25.76 13.27 -4.83
N GLU A 286 -25.83 14.58 -5.05
CA GLU A 286 -26.77 15.48 -4.36
C GLU A 286 -28.24 15.22 -4.74
N ASN A 287 -28.48 14.63 -5.91
CA ASN A 287 -29.82 14.40 -6.47
C ASN A 287 -30.09 12.91 -6.77
N LEU A 288 -29.54 12.00 -5.96
CA LEU A 288 -29.62 10.54 -6.16
C LEU A 288 -31.05 9.99 -6.33
N ASP A 289 -32.02 10.59 -5.64
CA ASP A 289 -33.42 10.15 -5.68
C ASP A 289 -34.22 10.81 -6.82
N GLN A 290 -33.59 11.61 -7.69
CA GLN A 290 -34.26 12.25 -8.81
C GLN A 290 -34.68 11.23 -9.87
N THR A 291 -35.95 11.25 -10.24
CA THR A 291 -36.53 10.33 -11.23
C THR A 291 -36.69 10.95 -12.62
N GLU A 292 -36.51 12.26 -12.76
CA GLU A 292 -36.56 12.93 -14.06
C GLU A 292 -35.37 12.51 -14.92
N GLU A 293 -35.63 12.16 -16.17
CA GLU A 293 -34.59 11.74 -17.12
C GLU A 293 -33.65 12.92 -17.42
N VAL A 294 -32.36 12.70 -17.18
CA VAL A 294 -31.29 13.62 -17.55
C VAL A 294 -30.56 13.06 -18.75
N PHE A 295 -30.41 13.86 -19.80
CA PHE A 295 -29.61 13.49 -20.96
C PHE A 295 -28.16 13.90 -20.78
N TYR A 296 -27.24 13.08 -21.26
CA TYR A 296 -25.82 13.42 -21.29
C TYR A 296 -25.30 13.41 -22.72
N TYR A 297 -24.52 14.43 -23.08
CA TYR A 297 -23.95 14.59 -24.40
C TYR A 297 -22.42 14.55 -24.30
N LEU A 298 -21.81 13.51 -24.87
CA LEU A 298 -20.36 13.31 -24.87
C LEU A 298 -19.71 13.90 -26.13
N CYS A 299 -18.73 14.78 -25.94
CA CYS A 299 -17.86 15.24 -27.01
C CYS A 299 -16.91 14.11 -27.45
N PRO A 300 -16.95 13.65 -28.71
CA PRO A 300 -16.12 12.52 -29.16
C PRO A 300 -14.64 12.87 -29.38
N VAL A 301 -14.26 14.14 -29.19
CA VAL A 301 -12.90 14.64 -29.42
C VAL A 301 -12.14 14.83 -28.12
N CYS A 302 -12.75 15.48 -27.12
CA CYS A 302 -12.06 15.88 -25.89
C CYS A 302 -12.67 15.32 -24.60
N GLY A 303 -13.72 14.50 -24.67
CA GLY A 303 -14.32 13.87 -23.48
C GLY A 303 -15.27 14.77 -22.66
N ASN A 304 -15.52 16.02 -23.08
CA ASN A 304 -16.47 16.89 -22.38
C ASN A 304 -17.87 16.27 -22.32
N ILE A 305 -18.56 16.42 -21.20
CA ILE A 305 -19.95 15.97 -21.01
C ILE A 305 -20.83 17.18 -20.72
N GLU A 306 -21.96 17.30 -21.42
CA GLU A 306 -22.92 18.39 -21.23
C GLU A 306 -24.33 17.82 -21.02
N LYS A 307 -25.16 18.44 -20.17
CA LYS A 307 -26.57 18.04 -19.98
C LYS A 307 -27.49 18.47 -21.13
N VAL A 308 -27.05 19.44 -21.93
CA VAL A 308 -27.76 19.95 -23.11
C VAL A 308 -26.77 20.00 -24.26
N ARG A 309 -27.17 19.56 -25.46
CA ARG A 309 -26.31 19.63 -26.65
C ARG A 309 -25.94 21.09 -26.93
N PRO A 310 -24.65 21.47 -26.83
CA PRO A 310 -24.23 22.84 -27.12
C PRO A 310 -24.13 23.07 -28.63
N ASP A 311 -24.04 24.32 -29.10
CA ASP A 311 -23.73 24.61 -30.51
C ASP A 311 -22.29 24.20 -30.88
N LYS A 312 -21.34 24.39 -29.95
CA LYS A 312 -19.94 24.00 -30.04
C LYS A 312 -19.42 23.55 -28.68
N CYS A 313 -18.49 22.60 -28.67
CA CYS A 313 -17.79 22.19 -27.46
C CYS A 313 -16.99 23.36 -26.86
N SER A 314 -17.19 23.64 -25.57
CA SER A 314 -16.48 24.67 -24.81
C SER A 314 -14.97 24.40 -24.68
N ILE A 315 -14.56 23.13 -24.76
CA ILE A 315 -13.15 22.73 -24.60
C ILE A 315 -12.40 22.68 -25.93
N CYS A 316 -12.92 21.97 -26.94
CA CYS A 316 -12.20 21.72 -28.20
C CYS A 316 -12.84 22.36 -29.44
N GLY A 317 -13.98 23.03 -29.30
CA GLY A 317 -14.65 23.75 -30.39
C GLY A 317 -15.34 22.88 -31.45
N VAL A 318 -15.39 21.55 -31.30
CA VAL A 318 -16.10 20.68 -32.25
C VAL A 318 -17.60 21.03 -32.26
N PRO A 319 -18.27 21.03 -33.44
CA PRO A 319 -19.70 21.31 -33.52
C PRO A 319 -20.55 20.35 -32.68
N GLY A 320 -21.64 20.88 -32.12
CA GLY A 320 -22.59 20.16 -31.27
C GLY A 320 -23.24 18.94 -31.91
N ASP A 321 -23.42 18.95 -33.23
CA ASP A 321 -24.01 17.85 -33.99
C ASP A 321 -23.19 16.55 -33.89
N LYS A 322 -21.90 16.64 -33.53
CA LYS A 322 -20.99 15.51 -33.30
C LYS A 322 -21.10 14.88 -31.93
N PHE A 323 -21.75 15.55 -30.96
CA PHE A 323 -21.90 14.99 -29.62
C PHE A 323 -22.76 13.73 -29.65
N ILE A 324 -22.32 12.73 -28.89
CA ILE A 324 -22.98 11.44 -28.74
C ILE A 324 -23.96 11.55 -27.58
N LYS A 325 -25.23 11.26 -27.82
CA LYS A 325 -26.28 11.28 -26.79
C LYS A 325 -26.27 9.96 -26.01
N TYR A 326 -26.30 10.09 -24.68
CA TYR A 326 -26.54 9.04 -23.70
C TYR A 326 -27.87 9.33 -22.99
#